data_AF-A0A2V6YV40-F1
#
_entry.id   AF-A0A2V6YV40-F1
#
_cell.length_a   1.000
_cell.length_b   1.000
_cell.length_c   1.000
_cell.angle_alpha   90.00
_cell.angle_beta   90.00
_cell.angle_gamma   90.00
#
_symmetry.space_group_name_H-M   'P 1'
#
loop_
_entity.id
_entity.type
_entity.pdbx_description
1 polymer ?
#
loop_
_entity_poly.entity_id
_entity_poly.type
_entity_poly.pdbx_seq_one_letter_code
_entity_poly.pdbx_strand_id
1 'polypeptide(L)'
;MHLLLLRSLFREMIPDLAGPAPTADEPNRGGMTRYLIVVARTEPAVYEHLRNRHLGDAKVRVMLDRRGAVEYDSSEPPPVDRRRRRSSLMTGASHELVALASEMTAETPTPKPQPRARHEEAPRQMSQIETVDDAQRTTRWLAESQYQLSHVIPSLVEERDRLRRALESREQECERLGGELGELRRIHGSLQSELDALRGERTAVAEAFGGVVDMLGQMHRPLADIARRLQTTPPVPVSRQD
;
A
#
# COMPACT_ATOMS: atom_id res chain seq x y z
N MET A 1 -3.48 -27.16 -15.65
CA MET A 1 -2.21 -26.86 -16.34
C MET A 1 -2.11 -25.36 -16.57
N HIS A 2 -1.64 -24.57 -15.59
CA HIS A 2 -1.12 -23.19 -15.74
C HIS A 2 -0.77 -22.62 -14.36
N LEU A 3 0.25 -23.18 -13.69
CA LEU A 3 0.86 -22.61 -12.48
C LEU A 3 2.40 -22.82 -12.44
N LEU A 4 3.04 -22.91 -13.61
CA LEU A 4 4.45 -23.30 -13.72
C LEU A 4 5.33 -22.31 -14.51
N LEU A 5 4.97 -21.03 -14.61
CA LEU A 5 5.80 -20.03 -15.31
C LEU A 5 6.25 -18.83 -14.45
N LEU A 6 5.94 -18.80 -13.15
CA LEU A 6 6.40 -17.73 -12.24
C LEU A 6 7.50 -18.16 -11.26
N ARG A 7 8.16 -19.30 -11.52
CA ARG A 7 9.30 -19.80 -10.74
C ARG A 7 10.68 -19.54 -11.37
N SER A 8 10.74 -18.80 -12.48
CA SER A 8 11.98 -18.63 -13.27
C SER A 8 12.81 -17.37 -12.94
N LEU A 9 12.45 -16.57 -11.92
CA LEU A 9 13.23 -15.35 -11.58
C LEU A 9 13.66 -15.24 -10.12
N PHE A 10 13.51 -16.31 -9.32
CA PHE A 10 13.98 -16.34 -7.92
C PHE A 10 15.11 -17.37 -7.68
N ARG A 11 15.79 -17.83 -8.73
CA ARG A 11 16.84 -18.88 -8.62
C ARG A 11 18.22 -18.49 -9.11
N GLU A 12 18.54 -17.20 -9.18
CA GLU A 12 19.93 -16.78 -9.39
C GLU A 12 20.26 -15.69 -8.37
N MET A 13 20.60 -16.13 -7.16
CA MET A 13 21.62 -15.56 -6.26
C MET A 13 21.49 -16.27 -4.89
N ILE A 14 21.70 -17.58 -4.90
CA ILE A 14 22.36 -18.29 -3.80
C ILE A 14 23.51 -19.02 -4.47
N PRO A 15 24.73 -18.52 -4.28
CA PRO A 15 25.65 -19.18 -3.38
C PRO A 15 25.96 -18.19 -2.24
N ASP A 16 26.16 -18.57 -1.00
CA ASP A 16 26.68 -19.82 -0.51
C ASP A 16 26.33 -19.91 0.99
N LEU A 17 25.85 -21.06 1.42
CA LEU A 17 25.74 -21.43 2.82
C LEU A 17 27.10 -22.01 3.22
N ALA A 18 27.99 -21.16 3.74
CA ALA A 18 29.12 -21.61 4.55
C ALA A 18 29.20 -20.69 5.77
N GLY A 19 28.91 -21.25 6.95
CA GLY A 19 29.03 -20.55 8.22
C GLY A 19 30.47 -20.09 8.51
N PRO A 20 30.64 -19.35 9.62
CA PRO A 20 30.92 -20.13 10.83
C PRO A 20 29.89 -19.90 11.93
N ALA A 21 29.78 -20.95 12.75
CA ALA A 21 29.03 -21.04 13.99
C ALA A 21 29.64 -20.11 15.07
N PRO A 22 28.96 -19.96 16.23
CA PRO A 22 28.86 -18.72 16.97
C PRO A 22 30.05 -18.54 17.91
N THR A 23 30.61 -17.33 17.95
CA THR A 23 31.44 -16.94 19.09
C THR A 23 30.58 -16.18 20.09
N ALA A 24 30.50 -16.83 21.25
CA ALA A 24 30.06 -16.31 22.53
C ALA A 24 30.24 -14.79 22.68
N ASP A 25 29.15 -14.10 22.96
CA ASP A 25 29.01 -13.17 24.09
C ASP A 25 27.78 -12.28 23.86
N GLU A 26 26.62 -12.73 24.33
CA GLU A 26 25.72 -11.80 25.00
C GLU A 26 26.11 -11.82 26.47
N PRO A 27 26.46 -10.66 27.03
CA PRO A 27 25.37 -9.89 27.65
C PRO A 27 25.62 -8.37 27.57
N ASN A 28 24.86 -7.65 26.72
CA ASN A 28 24.50 -6.26 27.07
C ASN A 28 23.22 -5.81 26.37
N ARG A 29 22.11 -6.28 26.91
CA ARG A 29 20.75 -5.91 26.51
C ARG A 29 20.41 -4.56 27.13
N GLY A 30 20.86 -3.46 26.52
CA GLY A 30 20.47 -2.12 26.96
C GLY A 30 21.23 -1.01 26.23
N GLY A 31 20.53 -0.21 25.42
CA GLY A 31 21.03 1.12 25.03
C GLY A 31 21.26 1.41 23.55
N MET A 32 20.71 0.64 22.60
CA MET A 32 20.89 1.00 21.18
C MET A 32 19.67 1.56 20.47
N THR A 33 18.45 1.50 21.03
CA THR A 33 17.28 2.04 20.33
C THR A 33 17.32 3.57 20.31
N ARG A 34 17.69 4.14 19.16
CA ARG A 34 17.76 5.60 18.92
C ARG A 34 16.47 6.14 18.29
N TYR A 35 15.70 5.28 17.64
CA TYR A 35 14.48 5.66 16.96
C TYR A 35 13.36 4.66 17.26
N LEU A 36 12.20 5.20 17.64
CA LEU A 36 10.95 4.47 17.79
C LEU A 36 10.00 4.92 16.69
N ILE A 37 9.55 3.97 15.86
CA ILE A 37 8.54 4.21 14.85
C ILE A 37 7.22 3.66 15.39
N VAL A 38 6.24 4.53 15.57
CA VAL A 38 4.89 4.18 16.02
C VAL A 38 3.98 4.18 14.82
N VAL A 39 3.40 3.04 14.48
CA VAL A 39 2.53 2.85 13.31
C VAL A 39 1.05 2.89 13.75
N ALA A 40 0.21 3.55 12.96
CA ALA A 40 -1.22 3.61 13.17
C ALA A 40 -1.84 2.21 13.16
N ARG A 41 -2.79 1.97 14.06
CA ARG A 41 -3.48 0.67 14.18
C ARG A 41 -4.25 0.29 12.91
N THR A 42 -4.75 1.28 12.17
CA THR A 42 -5.52 1.09 10.94
C THR A 42 -4.67 0.54 9.80
N GLU A 43 -3.34 0.51 9.93
CA GLU A 43 -2.42 0.15 8.85
C GLU A 43 -1.44 -0.98 9.24
N PRO A 44 -1.94 -2.21 9.50
CA PRO A 44 -1.09 -3.34 9.88
C PRO A 44 -0.10 -3.75 8.77
N ALA A 45 -0.43 -3.49 7.50
CA ALA A 45 0.47 -3.74 6.37
C ALA A 45 1.73 -2.86 6.43
N VAL A 46 1.60 -1.61 6.88
CA VAL A 46 2.73 -0.68 7.07
C VAL A 46 3.61 -1.13 8.24
N TYR A 47 3.00 -1.65 9.31
CA TYR A 47 3.73 -2.23 10.42
C TYR A 47 4.59 -3.41 9.98
N GLU A 48 4.03 -4.39 9.27
CA GLU A 48 4.80 -5.56 8.82
C GLU A 48 5.89 -5.18 7.81
N HIS A 49 5.62 -4.23 6.92
CA HIS A 49 6.62 -3.72 5.99
C HIS A 49 7.81 -3.07 6.71
N LEU A 50 7.55 -2.16 7.66
CA LEU A 50 8.60 -1.46 8.40
C LEU A 50 9.32 -2.40 9.37
N ARG A 51 8.62 -3.34 9.98
CA ARG A 51 9.21 -4.36 10.84
C ARG A 51 10.19 -5.25 10.07
N ASN A 52 9.80 -5.73 8.89
CA ASN A 52 10.66 -6.57 8.06
C ASN A 52 11.86 -5.80 7.51
N ARG A 53 11.68 -4.52 7.16
CA ARG A 53 12.76 -3.63 6.71
C ARG A 53 13.81 -3.38 7.79
N HIS A 54 13.40 -3.29 9.06
CA HIS A 54 14.28 -2.96 10.18
C HIS A 54 14.59 -4.15 11.11
N LEU A 55 14.34 -5.39 10.65
CA LEU A 55 14.47 -6.62 11.45
C LEU A 55 15.90 -6.88 11.98
N GLY A 56 16.92 -6.30 11.32
CA GLY A 56 18.33 -6.41 11.70
C GLY A 56 18.94 -5.14 12.30
N ASP A 57 18.17 -4.05 12.46
CA ASP A 57 18.67 -2.79 13.01
C ASP A 57 18.29 -2.64 14.48
N ALA A 58 19.23 -2.94 15.38
CA ALA A 58 19.04 -2.80 16.83
C ALA A 58 18.74 -1.34 17.27
N LYS A 59 18.93 -0.36 16.38
CA LYS A 59 18.68 1.06 16.67
C LYS A 59 17.27 1.52 16.42
N VAL A 60 16.47 0.73 15.70
CA VAL A 60 15.12 1.08 15.30
C VAL A 60 14.14 0.08 15.89
N ARG A 61 13.18 0.57 16.67
CA ARG A 61 12.07 -0.25 17.16
C ARG A 61 10.79 0.20 16.49
N VAL A 62 10.06 -0.74 15.89
CA VAL A 62 8.75 -0.49 15.26
C VAL A 62 7.67 -1.05 16.18
N MET A 63 6.68 -0.22 16.53
CA MET A 63 5.57 -0.59 17.40
C MET A 63 4.24 -0.11 16.82
N LEU A 64 3.16 -0.82 17.10
CA LEU A 64 1.81 -0.34 16.83
C LEU A 64 1.35 0.61 17.94
N ASP A 65 0.65 1.67 17.56
CA ASP A 65 0.01 2.55 18.54
C ASP A 65 -1.09 1.81 19.31
N ARG A 66 -0.98 1.82 20.64
CA ARG A 66 -1.92 1.19 21.58
C ARG A 66 -2.73 2.22 22.38
N ARG A 67 -2.51 3.52 22.17
CA ARG A 67 -3.27 4.57 22.89
C ARG A 67 -4.73 4.52 22.44
N GLY A 68 -5.59 3.98 23.31
CA GLY A 68 -7.01 3.68 23.04
C GLY A 68 -7.38 2.20 23.23
N ALA A 69 -6.43 1.31 23.49
CA ALA A 69 -6.69 -0.09 23.85
C ALA A 69 -6.88 -0.27 25.37
N VAL A 70 -7.58 0.67 26.03
CA VAL A 70 -8.06 0.43 27.38
C VAL A 70 -9.57 0.33 27.33
N GLU A 71 -10.06 -0.91 27.40
CA GLU A 71 -11.37 -1.17 28.01
C GLU A 71 -11.24 -0.72 29.46
N TYR A 72 -11.54 0.56 29.72
CA TYR A 72 -11.64 1.08 31.08
C TYR A 72 -12.98 0.64 31.64
N ASP A 73 -12.99 -0.50 32.32
CA ASP A 73 -13.99 -0.82 33.33
C ASP A 73 -13.46 -0.36 34.70
N SER A 74 -13.09 0.91 34.81
CA SER A 74 -12.65 1.51 36.07
C SER A 74 -12.86 3.02 36.06
N SER A 75 -13.71 3.44 36.99
CA SER A 75 -14.08 4.80 37.31
C SER A 75 -12.95 5.56 38.00
N GLU A 76 -12.06 6.22 37.25
CA GLU A 76 -11.22 7.29 37.79
C GLU A 76 -10.76 8.25 36.67
N PRO A 77 -10.86 9.58 36.84
CA PRO A 77 -10.42 10.52 35.82
C PRO A 77 -8.88 10.61 35.81
N PRO A 78 -8.24 10.54 34.62
CA PRO A 78 -6.78 10.56 34.54
C PRO A 78 -6.21 11.95 34.86
N PRO A 79 -4.98 12.02 35.42
CA PRO A 79 -4.35 13.29 35.75
C PRO A 79 -4.05 14.09 34.46
N VAL A 80 -4.24 15.40 34.54
CA VAL A 80 -4.05 16.33 33.43
C VAL A 80 -2.55 16.46 33.12
N ASP A 81 -2.07 15.67 32.16
CA ASP A 81 -0.71 15.78 31.64
C ASP A 81 -0.51 17.08 30.85
N ARG A 82 0.22 18.01 31.47
CA ARG A 82 0.65 19.30 30.90
C ARG A 82 1.76 19.11 29.86
N ARG A 83 1.39 18.64 28.66
CA ARG A 83 1.97 18.98 27.33
C ARG A 83 1.48 17.95 26.29
N ARG A 84 0.25 18.09 25.81
CA ARG A 84 -0.19 17.40 24.59
C ARG A 84 0.57 17.96 23.39
N ARG A 85 1.69 17.35 23.01
CA ARG A 85 2.10 17.36 21.60
C ARG A 85 1.00 16.60 20.85
N ARG A 86 0.37 17.26 19.87
CA ARG A 86 -0.63 16.62 19.01
C ARG A 86 0.11 15.54 18.21
N SER A 87 -0.13 14.27 18.52
CA SER A 87 0.43 13.15 17.75
C SER A 87 -0.09 13.24 16.31
N SER A 88 0.79 13.06 15.33
CA SER A 88 0.42 13.08 13.92
C SER A 88 -0.53 11.94 13.56
N LEU A 89 -0.49 10.83 14.30
CA LEU A 89 -1.40 9.69 14.16
C LEU A 89 -2.87 10.07 14.42
N MET A 90 -3.12 11.01 15.35
CA MET A 90 -4.47 11.53 15.60
C MET A 90 -5.01 12.41 14.46
N THR A 91 -4.13 12.79 13.52
CA THR A 91 -4.43 13.65 12.37
C THR A 91 -4.45 12.85 11.06
N GLY A 92 -4.39 11.52 11.15
CA GLY A 92 -4.49 10.60 10.00
C GLY A 92 -3.15 10.15 9.40
N ALA A 93 -2.01 10.38 10.06
CA ALA A 93 -0.73 9.84 9.60
C ALA A 93 -0.65 8.32 9.84
N SER A 94 -0.02 7.61 8.89
CA SER A 94 0.19 6.16 8.97
C SER A 94 1.24 5.73 10.00
N HIS A 95 2.22 6.59 10.27
CA HIS A 95 3.27 6.35 11.26
C HIS A 95 3.89 7.66 11.76
N GLU A 96 4.46 7.62 12.96
CA GLU A 96 5.15 8.73 13.63
C GLU A 96 6.54 8.26 14.07
N LEU A 97 7.57 9.06 13.77
CA LEU A 97 8.96 8.76 14.13
C LEU A 97 9.35 9.58 15.37
N VAL A 98 9.75 8.88 16.42
CA VAL A 98 10.18 9.45 17.69
C VAL A 98 11.66 9.16 17.88
N ALA A 99 12.49 10.22 17.89
CA ALA A 99 13.89 10.10 18.27
C ALA A 99 13.97 9.92 19.79
N LEU A 100 14.57 8.83 20.24
CA LEU A 100 14.87 8.59 21.64
C LEU A 100 16.22 9.24 21.93
N ALA A 101 16.23 10.21 22.84
CA ALA A 101 17.49 10.75 23.35
C ALA A 101 18.26 9.62 24.01
N SER A 102 19.45 9.33 23.50
CA SER A 102 20.37 8.42 24.17
C SER A 102 20.77 9.09 25.47
N GLU A 103 20.30 8.59 26.60
CA GLU A 103 20.92 8.87 27.90
C GLU A 103 22.30 8.19 27.89
N MET A 104 23.25 8.79 27.17
CA MET A 104 24.63 8.69 27.61
C MET A 104 24.67 9.42 28.94
N THR A 105 24.99 8.66 29.98
CA THR A 105 25.53 9.13 31.26
C THR A 105 26.76 9.98 30.98
N ALA A 106 26.55 11.20 30.50
CA ALA A 106 27.49 12.28 30.66
C ALA A 106 27.25 12.77 32.08
N GLU A 107 28.04 12.26 33.01
CA GLU A 107 28.28 12.91 34.28
C GLU A 107 28.70 14.35 33.98
N THR A 108 27.74 15.28 33.98
CA THR A 108 28.04 16.67 34.24
C THR A 108 28.49 16.71 35.70
N PRO A 109 29.74 17.08 36.02
CA PRO A 109 30.08 17.35 37.40
C PRO A 109 29.30 18.60 37.78
N THR A 110 28.16 18.41 38.44
CA THR A 110 27.46 19.46 39.17
C THR A 110 28.48 20.07 40.13
N PRO A 111 28.89 21.34 39.99
CA PRO A 111 29.59 21.98 41.08
C PRO A 111 28.55 22.14 42.20
N LYS A 112 28.74 21.42 43.30
CA LYS A 112 27.95 21.55 44.53
C LYS A 112 27.72 23.04 44.83
N PRO A 113 26.48 23.49 45.12
CA PRO A 113 26.28 24.86 45.60
C PRO A 113 26.88 24.95 47.00
N GLN A 114 28.11 25.47 47.10
CA GLN A 114 28.63 25.95 48.37
C GLN A 114 27.85 27.23 48.76
N PRO A 115 27.43 27.40 50.02
CA PRO A 115 26.77 28.62 50.47
C PRO A 115 27.77 29.77 50.34
N ARG A 116 27.46 30.74 49.48
CA ARG A 116 28.30 31.92 49.26
C ARG A 116 28.39 32.72 50.56
N ALA A 117 29.59 32.78 51.13
CA ALA A 117 30.00 33.85 52.00
C ALA A 117 29.77 35.18 51.27
N ARG A 118 29.26 36.17 52.02
CA ARG A 118 29.14 37.58 51.61
C ARG A 118 30.44 38.02 50.94
N HIS A 119 30.39 38.24 49.65
CA HIS A 119 31.34 39.11 48.97
C HIS A 119 30.64 40.42 48.72
N GLU A 120 31.21 41.46 49.31
CA GLU A 120 30.87 42.87 49.11
C GLU A 120 30.75 43.16 47.61
N GLU A 121 29.69 43.88 47.23
CA GLU A 121 29.49 44.41 45.90
C GLU A 121 30.61 45.41 45.58
N ALA A 122 31.68 44.92 44.97
CA ALA A 122 32.48 45.75 44.07
C ALA A 122 31.59 46.12 42.87
N PRO A 123 31.60 47.37 42.38
CA PRO A 123 30.79 47.77 41.24
C PRO A 123 31.20 46.91 40.04
N ARG A 124 30.33 45.98 39.64
CA ARG A 124 30.49 45.23 38.41
C ARG A 124 30.26 46.19 37.24
N GLN A 125 31.32 46.87 36.83
CA GLN A 125 31.47 47.30 35.45
C GLN A 125 31.64 46.03 34.60
N MET A 126 30.57 45.25 34.42
CA MET A 126 30.49 44.30 33.32
C MET A 126 30.35 45.13 32.05
N SER A 127 31.50 45.47 31.48
CA SER A 127 31.76 45.47 30.03
C SER A 127 30.54 45.81 29.17
N GLN A 128 30.13 47.07 29.18
CA GLN A 128 29.22 47.64 28.19
C GLN A 128 29.67 47.31 26.75
N ILE A 129 30.98 47.11 26.54
CA ILE A 129 31.61 46.67 25.29
C ILE A 129 31.25 45.22 24.90
N GLU A 130 31.23 44.27 25.84
CA GLU A 130 30.85 42.86 25.55
C GLU A 130 29.37 42.75 25.17
N THR A 131 28.49 43.53 25.81
CA THR A 131 27.06 43.55 25.47
C THR A 131 26.78 44.16 24.09
N VAL A 132 27.63 45.09 23.64
CA VAL A 132 27.52 45.71 22.31
C VAL A 132 28.02 44.74 21.23
N ASP A 133 29.09 43.99 21.48
CA ASP A 133 29.59 42.97 20.56
C ASP A 133 28.59 41.82 20.36
N ASP A 134 27.90 41.40 21.43
CA ASP A 134 26.83 40.41 21.35
C ASP A 134 25.60 40.93 20.59
N ALA A 135 25.25 42.21 20.76
CA ALA A 135 24.17 42.85 20.01
C ALA A 135 24.49 42.95 18.50
N GLN A 136 25.74 43.23 18.15
CA GLN A 136 26.18 43.26 16.75
C GLN A 136 26.21 41.86 16.12
N ARG A 137 26.67 40.86 16.88
CA ARG A 137 26.66 39.45 16.44
C ARG A 137 25.24 38.95 16.18
N THR A 138 24.32 39.21 17.10
CA THR A 138 22.90 38.83 16.95
C THR A 138 22.25 39.55 15.78
N THR A 139 22.55 40.84 15.57
CA THR A 139 22.07 41.59 14.40
C THR A 139 22.58 40.99 13.09
N ARG A 140 23.87 40.62 13.01
CA ARG A 140 24.45 39.98 11.83
C ARG A 140 23.81 38.60 11.55
N TRP A 141 23.59 37.81 12.59
CA TRP A 141 22.92 36.51 12.47
C TRP A 141 21.46 36.67 12.00
N LEU A 142 20.74 37.67 12.53
CA LEU A 142 19.39 37.99 12.08
C LEU A 142 19.35 38.40 10.62
N ALA A 143 20.26 39.28 10.18
CA ALA A 143 20.35 39.72 8.79
C ALA A 143 20.65 38.55 7.83
N GLU A 144 21.58 37.67 8.20
CA GLU A 144 21.90 36.46 7.43
C GLU A 144 20.69 35.51 7.37
N SER A 145 20.00 35.30 8.49
CA SER A 145 18.80 34.45 8.52
C SER A 145 17.67 35.03 7.67
N GLN A 146 17.50 36.35 7.68
CA GLN A 146 16.51 37.05 6.88
C GLN A 146 16.82 36.94 5.38
N TYR A 147 18.10 37.08 5.01
CA TYR A 147 18.55 36.89 3.64
C TYR A 147 18.33 35.45 3.17
N GLN A 148 18.63 34.44 4.00
CA GLN A 148 18.37 33.05 3.62
C GLN A 148 16.87 32.76 3.48
N LEU A 149 16.05 33.23 4.44
CA LEU A 149 14.60 33.06 4.40
C LEU A 149 13.95 33.77 3.21
N SER A 150 14.49 34.91 2.75
CA SER A 150 13.97 35.61 1.59
C SER A 150 14.10 34.83 0.28
N HIS A 151 14.95 33.79 0.22
CA HIS A 151 15.13 32.94 -0.96
C HIS A 151 14.48 31.56 -0.79
N VAL A 152 14.52 31.01 0.43
CA VAL A 152 13.90 29.70 0.72
C VAL A 152 12.37 29.79 0.66
N ILE A 153 11.75 30.85 1.15
CA ILE A 153 10.28 30.94 1.16
C ILE A 153 9.73 31.02 -0.28
N PRO A 154 10.23 31.90 -1.18
CA PRO A 154 9.78 31.92 -2.56
C PRO A 154 10.01 30.61 -3.31
N SER A 155 11.19 29.99 -3.18
CA SER A 155 11.46 28.72 -3.86
C SER A 155 10.53 27.58 -3.42
N LEU A 156 10.17 27.52 -2.13
CA LEU A 156 9.19 26.55 -1.64
C LEU A 156 7.77 26.84 -2.16
N VAL A 157 7.40 28.11 -2.31
CA VAL A 157 6.12 28.50 -2.91
C VAL A 157 6.07 28.12 -4.39
N GLU A 158 7.13 28.37 -5.14
CA GLU A 158 7.26 27.99 -6.55
C GLU A 158 7.19 26.47 -6.74
N GLU A 159 7.90 25.71 -5.91
CA GLU A 159 7.88 24.24 -5.95
C GLU A 159 6.49 23.71 -5.59
N ARG A 160 5.83 24.26 -4.56
CA ARG A 160 4.44 23.93 -4.26
C ARG A 160 3.53 24.19 -5.46
N ASP A 161 3.67 25.31 -6.14
CA ASP A 161 2.83 25.64 -7.31
C ASP A 161 3.13 24.79 -8.53
N ARG A 162 4.38 24.34 -8.67
CA ARG A 162 4.75 23.35 -9.67
C ARG A 162 4.11 21.99 -9.36
N LEU A 163 4.17 21.55 -8.11
CA LEU A 163 3.58 20.29 -7.67
C LEU A 163 2.05 20.30 -7.80
N ARG A 164 1.39 21.42 -7.46
CA ARG A 164 -0.05 21.60 -7.66
C ARG A 164 -0.45 21.45 -9.13
N ARG A 165 0.22 22.15 -10.04
CA ARG A 165 -0.04 22.03 -11.49
C ARG A 165 0.22 20.61 -12.01
N ALA A 166 1.27 19.95 -11.51
CA ALA A 166 1.56 18.57 -11.87
C ALA A 166 0.46 17.62 -11.37
N LEU A 167 -0.06 17.83 -10.16
CA LEU A 167 -1.17 17.07 -9.61
C LEU A 167 -2.44 17.27 -10.43
N GLU A 168 -2.84 18.52 -10.69
CA GLU A 168 -4.01 18.85 -11.51
C GLU A 168 -3.95 18.18 -12.90
N SER A 169 -2.78 18.21 -13.54
CA SER A 169 -2.57 17.53 -14.82
C SER A 169 -2.71 16.01 -14.72
N ARG A 170 -2.27 15.40 -13.62
CA ARG A 170 -2.42 13.96 -13.39
C ARG A 170 -3.86 13.58 -13.07
N GLU A 171 -4.58 14.41 -12.32
CA GLU A 171 -6.00 14.22 -12.04
C GLU A 171 -6.83 14.26 -13.33
N GLN A 172 -6.58 15.24 -14.20
CA GLN A 172 -7.22 15.31 -15.52
C GLN A 172 -6.94 14.07 -16.38
N GLU A 173 -5.70 13.58 -16.36
CA GLU A 173 -5.35 12.35 -17.07
C GLU A 173 -6.05 11.11 -16.47
N CYS A 174 -6.17 11.03 -15.15
CA CYS A 174 -6.92 9.96 -14.49
C CYS A 174 -8.41 10.02 -14.84
N GLU A 175 -9.01 11.20 -14.90
CA GLU A 175 -10.40 11.38 -15.35
C GLU A 175 -10.58 10.95 -16.80
N ARG A 176 -9.66 11.35 -17.69
CA ARG A 176 -9.66 10.95 -19.10
C ARG A 176 -9.60 9.42 -19.25
N LEU A 177 -8.62 8.79 -18.60
CA LEU A 177 -8.48 7.32 -18.61
C LEU A 177 -9.68 6.62 -17.97
N GLY A 178 -10.27 7.21 -16.93
CA GLY A 178 -11.51 6.73 -16.34
C GLY A 178 -12.68 6.73 -17.32
N GLY A 179 -12.80 7.79 -18.13
CA GLY A 179 -13.76 7.88 -19.23
C GLY A 179 -13.53 6.82 -20.30
N GLU A 180 -12.29 6.68 -20.79
CA GLU A 180 -11.90 5.68 -21.80
C GLU A 180 -12.20 4.24 -21.31
N LEU A 181 -11.86 3.91 -20.07
CA LEU A 181 -12.22 2.62 -19.45
C LEU A 181 -13.74 2.42 -19.35
N GLY A 182 -14.48 3.49 -19.07
CA GLY A 182 -15.94 3.47 -19.08
C GLY A 182 -16.50 3.10 -20.46
N GLU A 183 -16.01 3.74 -21.52
CA GLU A 183 -16.44 3.43 -22.89
C GLU A 183 -16.05 2.02 -23.31
N LEU A 184 -14.82 1.57 -23.01
CA LEU A 184 -14.38 0.21 -23.32
C LEU A 184 -15.26 -0.84 -22.65
N ARG A 185 -15.66 -0.62 -21.38
CA ARG A 185 -16.58 -1.52 -20.66
C ARG A 185 -17.96 -1.56 -21.32
N ARG A 186 -18.48 -0.44 -21.80
CA ARG A 186 -19.76 -0.40 -22.54
C ARG A 186 -19.67 -1.16 -23.86
N ILE A 187 -18.62 -0.93 -24.65
CA ILE A 187 -18.39 -1.63 -25.92
C ILE A 187 -18.25 -3.13 -25.67
N HIS A 188 -17.48 -3.53 -24.66
CA HIS A 188 -17.33 -4.94 -24.28
C HIS A 188 -18.66 -5.58 -23.90
N GLY A 189 -19.48 -4.89 -23.09
CA GLY A 189 -20.82 -5.35 -22.74
C GLY A 189 -21.74 -5.52 -23.95
N SER A 190 -21.71 -4.56 -24.90
CA SER A 190 -22.46 -4.64 -26.16
C SER A 190 -22.04 -5.88 -26.98
N LEU A 191 -20.74 -6.05 -27.21
CA LEU A 191 -20.20 -7.19 -27.96
C LEU A 191 -20.52 -8.53 -27.29
N GLN A 192 -20.49 -8.58 -25.96
CA GLN A 192 -20.85 -9.78 -25.22
C GLN A 192 -22.34 -10.12 -25.40
N SER A 193 -23.23 -9.11 -25.37
CA SER A 193 -24.65 -9.32 -25.63
C SER A 193 -24.93 -9.78 -27.08
N GLU A 194 -24.20 -9.24 -28.06
CA GLU A 194 -24.28 -9.68 -29.46
C GLU A 194 -23.81 -11.12 -29.63
N LEU A 195 -22.70 -11.50 -28.97
CA LEU A 195 -22.21 -12.88 -28.99
C LEU A 195 -23.21 -13.86 -28.39
N ASP A 196 -23.87 -13.49 -27.29
CA ASP A 196 -24.86 -14.33 -26.65
C ASP A 196 -26.14 -14.43 -27.51
N ALA A 197 -26.55 -13.35 -28.19
CA ALA A 197 -27.62 -13.39 -29.17
C ALA A 197 -27.31 -14.34 -30.34
N LEU A 198 -26.13 -14.22 -30.95
CA LEU A 198 -25.69 -15.10 -32.04
C LEU A 198 -25.58 -16.57 -31.62
N ARG A 199 -25.18 -16.83 -30.37
CA ARG A 199 -25.20 -18.20 -29.81
C ARG A 199 -26.63 -18.72 -29.69
N GLY A 200 -27.55 -17.89 -29.21
CA GLY A 200 -28.98 -18.20 -29.13
C GLY A 200 -29.59 -18.51 -30.51
N GLU A 201 -29.26 -17.72 -31.51
CA GLU A 201 -29.66 -17.98 -32.90
C GLU A 201 -29.11 -19.31 -33.40
N ARG A 202 -27.82 -19.59 -33.15
CA ARG A 202 -27.21 -20.87 -33.56
C ARG A 202 -27.88 -22.07 -32.88
N THR A 203 -28.25 -21.95 -31.60
CA THR A 203 -28.99 -23.01 -30.91
C THR A 203 -30.38 -23.21 -31.51
N ALA A 204 -31.11 -22.13 -31.79
CA ALA A 204 -32.44 -22.22 -32.42
C ALA A 204 -32.37 -22.85 -33.82
N VAL A 205 -31.35 -22.51 -34.61
CA VAL A 205 -31.10 -23.12 -35.92
C VAL A 205 -30.78 -24.61 -35.79
N ALA A 206 -29.94 -24.98 -34.83
CA ALA A 206 -29.61 -26.39 -34.58
C ALA A 206 -30.84 -27.21 -34.15
N GLU A 207 -31.72 -26.64 -33.31
CA GLU A 207 -32.97 -27.26 -32.91
C GLU A 207 -33.93 -27.43 -34.10
N ALA A 208 -34.05 -26.42 -34.96
CA ALA A 208 -34.86 -26.51 -36.18
C ALA A 208 -34.36 -27.62 -37.12
N PHE A 209 -33.04 -27.72 -37.32
CA PHE A 209 -32.44 -28.81 -38.10
C PHE A 209 -32.67 -30.18 -37.44
N GLY A 210 -32.55 -30.28 -36.11
CA GLY A 210 -32.88 -31.49 -35.36
C GLY A 210 -34.31 -31.97 -35.64
N GLY A 211 -35.27 -31.05 -35.58
CA GLY A 211 -36.68 -31.35 -35.91
C GLY A 211 -36.88 -31.84 -37.35
N VAL A 212 -36.18 -31.27 -38.33
CA VAL A 212 -36.23 -31.74 -39.74
C VAL A 212 -35.66 -33.14 -39.86
N VAL A 213 -34.52 -33.43 -39.21
CA VAL A 213 -33.90 -34.76 -39.21
C VAL A 213 -34.82 -35.78 -38.55
N ASP A 214 -35.45 -35.44 -37.44
CA ASP A 214 -36.43 -36.30 -36.77
C ASP A 214 -37.63 -36.60 -37.69
N MET A 215 -38.14 -35.60 -38.39
CA MET A 215 -39.25 -35.78 -39.34
C MET A 215 -38.86 -36.70 -40.52
N LEU A 216 -37.65 -36.52 -41.07
CA LEU A 216 -37.12 -37.42 -42.09
C LEU A 216 -36.96 -38.85 -41.57
N GLY A 217 -36.49 -39.01 -40.32
CA GLY A 217 -36.42 -40.31 -39.64
C GLY A 217 -37.79 -40.97 -39.48
N GLN A 218 -38.82 -40.20 -39.13
CA GLN A 218 -40.20 -40.68 -39.04
C GLN A 218 -40.76 -41.12 -40.41
N MET A 219 -40.43 -40.40 -41.49
CA MET A 219 -40.86 -40.76 -42.86
C MET A 219 -40.13 -41.99 -43.42
N HIS A 220 -38.92 -42.30 -42.94
CA HIS A 220 -38.14 -43.43 -43.46
C HIS A 220 -38.82 -44.79 -43.20
N ARG A 221 -39.44 -44.98 -42.02
CA ARG A 221 -40.16 -46.23 -41.68
C ARG A 221 -41.29 -46.58 -42.66
N PRO A 222 -42.29 -45.73 -42.90
CA PRO A 222 -43.37 -46.06 -43.82
C PRO A 222 -42.87 -46.26 -45.25
N LEU A 223 -41.85 -45.52 -45.70
CA LEU A 223 -41.23 -45.76 -47.02
C LEU A 223 -40.57 -47.14 -47.11
N ALA A 224 -39.84 -47.55 -46.07
CA ALA A 224 -39.23 -48.88 -46.00
C ALA A 224 -40.28 -50.00 -45.99
N ASP A 225 -41.40 -49.80 -45.29
CA ASP A 225 -42.53 -50.74 -45.28
C ASP A 225 -43.22 -50.84 -46.64
N ILE A 226 -43.44 -49.71 -47.33
CA ILE A 226 -43.97 -49.69 -48.71
C ILE A 226 -43.02 -50.44 -49.65
N ALA A 227 -41.72 -50.16 -49.59
CA ALA A 227 -40.71 -50.82 -50.41
C ALA A 227 -40.70 -52.33 -50.18
N ARG A 228 -40.79 -52.79 -48.92
CA ARG A 228 -40.93 -54.22 -48.60
C ARG A 228 -42.18 -54.83 -49.21
N ARG A 229 -43.34 -54.18 -49.06
CA ARG A 229 -44.61 -54.69 -49.63
C ARG A 229 -44.56 -54.85 -51.15
N LEU A 230 -43.95 -53.88 -51.84
CA LEU A 230 -43.76 -53.95 -53.29
C LEU A 230 -42.84 -55.12 -53.68
N GLN A 231 -41.77 -55.37 -52.91
CA GLN A 231 -40.86 -56.51 -53.18
C GLN A 231 -41.47 -57.87 -52.87
N THR A 232 -42.40 -57.96 -51.91
CA THR A 232 -43.05 -59.22 -51.54
C THR A 232 -44.28 -59.58 -52.38
N THR A 233 -44.64 -58.77 -53.39
CA THR A 233 -45.78 -59.08 -54.27
C THR A 233 -45.32 -60.13 -55.30
N PRO A 234 -45.80 -61.38 -55.25
CA PRO A 234 -45.33 -62.42 -56.16
C PRO A 234 -45.80 -62.15 -57.60
N PRO A 235 -45.03 -62.57 -58.62
CA PRO A 235 -45.46 -62.47 -60.01
C PRO A 235 -46.74 -63.29 -60.18
N VAL A 236 -47.81 -62.64 -60.67
CA VAL A 236 -49.04 -63.32 -61.08
C VAL A 236 -48.66 -64.35 -62.14
N PRO A 237 -48.91 -65.66 -61.93
CA PRO A 237 -48.62 -66.66 -62.94
C PRO A 237 -49.56 -66.42 -64.12
N VAL A 238 -49.01 -65.92 -65.23
CA VAL A 238 -49.70 -65.89 -66.51
C VAL A 238 -49.80 -67.35 -66.97
N SER A 239 -50.94 -67.97 -66.70
CA SER A 239 -51.29 -69.29 -67.22
C SER A 239 -51.31 -69.21 -68.75
N ARG A 240 -50.27 -69.81 -69.34
CA ARG A 240 -50.15 -70.07 -70.78
C ARG A 240 -51.16 -71.19 -71.09
N GLN A 241 -52.26 -70.84 -71.75
CA GLN A 241 -53.17 -71.82 -72.35
C GLN A 241 -52.75 -72.01 -73.81
N ASP A 242 -52.58 -73.29 -74.17
CA ASP A 242 -52.33 -73.82 -75.51
C ASP A 242 -53.51 -73.60 -76.46
#